data_AF-A0A933ZSP5-F1
#
_entry.id   AF-A0A933ZSP5-F1
#
_cell.length_a   1.000
_cell.length_b   1.000
_cell.length_c   1.000
_cell.angle_alpha   90.00
_cell.angle_beta   90.00
_cell.angle_gamma   90.00
#
_symmetry.space_group_name_H-M   'P 1'
#
loop_
_entity.id
_entity.type
_entity.pdbx_description
1 polymer ?
#
loop_
_entity_poly.entity_id
_entity_poly.type
_entity_poly.pdbx_seq_one_letter_code
_entity_poly.pdbx_strand_id
1 'polypeptide(L)'
;MADPIEEGLALLLGPDAADGGPCRGRDLHRYASGSGSPEQSRAFEAHLRTCSECREDLQALRRWEAMSQEPADSLLARLRRALSSWTLAPVGALAAMLLVGLALWRAIPDQRKSGAAFQIKSGYRLHVGVLRGDQALVGKSGDLFQPGDVLSFFYTAPEASYLTVLLADESDNVSRAFPETVAQQLPAGVEARLAASAALDRQGTPCEWVVAAFSPQPLEESLLRAQLREAISHRKADCALPPLEVPAAVDVFLVRRQP
;
A
#
# COMPACT_ATOMS: atom_id res chain seq x y z
N MET A 1 -30.53 -14.62 -39.29
CA MET A 1 -30.07 -15.65 -38.33
C MET A 1 -28.96 -15.00 -37.53
N ALA A 2 -29.30 -14.53 -36.33
CA ALA A 2 -28.34 -13.91 -35.41
C ALA A 2 -27.59 -15.00 -34.63
N ASP A 3 -26.38 -14.68 -34.20
CA ASP A 3 -25.44 -15.59 -33.57
C ASP A 3 -25.87 -15.91 -32.12
N PRO A 4 -26.08 -17.19 -31.74
CA PRO A 4 -26.53 -17.58 -30.39
C PRO A 4 -25.54 -17.22 -29.28
N ILE A 5 -24.31 -16.80 -29.60
CA ILE A 5 -23.33 -16.32 -28.62
C ILE A 5 -23.58 -14.86 -28.22
N GLU A 6 -24.11 -14.01 -29.13
CA GLU A 6 -24.45 -12.63 -28.78
C GLU A 6 -25.71 -12.53 -27.89
N GLU A 7 -26.68 -13.43 -28.07
CA GLU A 7 -27.87 -13.51 -27.21
C GLU A 7 -27.54 -14.00 -25.79
N GLY A 8 -26.48 -14.82 -25.62
CA GLY A 8 -26.02 -15.28 -24.32
C GLY A 8 -25.27 -14.21 -23.50
N LEU A 9 -24.54 -13.31 -24.16
CA LEU A 9 -23.85 -12.20 -23.48
C LEU A 9 -24.80 -11.08 -23.05
N ALA A 10 -25.85 -10.84 -23.83
CA ALA A 10 -26.89 -9.86 -23.48
C ALA A 10 -27.73 -10.26 -22.25
N LEU A 11 -27.78 -11.55 -21.89
CA LEU A 11 -28.49 -12.03 -20.69
C LEU A 11 -27.65 -12.00 -19.40
N LEU A 12 -26.31 -12.03 -19.51
CA LEU A 12 -25.40 -11.89 -18.37
C LEU A 12 -25.09 -10.42 -18.01
N LEU A 13 -25.36 -9.52 -18.96
CA LEU A 13 -25.28 -8.07 -18.81
C LEU A 13 -26.71 -7.51 -18.83
N GLY A 14 -27.45 -7.79 -17.76
CA GLY A 14 -28.86 -7.40 -17.64
C GLY A 14 -29.11 -5.91 -17.93
N PRO A 15 -30.31 -5.57 -18.43
CA PRO A 15 -30.70 -4.22 -18.81
C PRO A 15 -31.00 -3.34 -17.57
N ASP A 16 -29.97 -3.01 -16.80
CA ASP A 16 -30.04 -1.97 -15.74
C ASP A 16 -29.34 -0.67 -16.17
N ALA A 17 -29.27 -0.42 -17.49
CA ALA A 17 -28.52 0.69 -18.08
C ALA A 17 -29.23 2.06 -18.06
N ALA A 18 -30.29 2.26 -17.26
CA ALA A 18 -31.02 3.53 -17.25
C ALA A 18 -30.97 4.31 -15.92
N ASP A 19 -30.79 3.64 -14.77
CA ASP A 19 -30.90 4.29 -13.46
C ASP A 19 -29.72 3.94 -12.55
N GLY A 20 -28.66 4.75 -12.59
CA GLY A 20 -27.71 4.88 -11.47
C GLY A 20 -27.14 3.58 -10.89
N GLY A 21 -26.73 2.63 -11.74
CA GLY A 21 -26.13 1.37 -11.29
C GLY A 21 -25.00 1.57 -10.27
N PRO A 22 -24.80 0.62 -9.33
CA PRO A 22 -23.93 0.80 -8.18
C PRO A 22 -22.49 1.10 -8.61
N CYS A 23 -21.91 2.16 -8.05
CA CYS A 23 -20.51 2.54 -8.21
C CYS A 23 -19.61 1.39 -7.74
N ARG A 24 -19.15 0.54 -8.68
CA ARG A 24 -18.22 -0.55 -8.34
C ARG A 24 -16.81 0.01 -8.34
N GLY A 25 -16.23 0.21 -7.15
CA GLY A 25 -14.85 0.72 -6.99
C GLY A 25 -13.78 -0.05 -7.78
N ARG A 26 -14.02 -1.33 -8.11
CA ARG A 26 -13.14 -2.13 -8.98
C ARG A 26 -13.05 -1.56 -10.40
N ASP A 27 -14.16 -1.09 -10.97
CA ASP A 27 -14.18 -0.57 -12.35
C ASP A 27 -13.48 0.80 -12.42
N LEU A 28 -13.57 1.60 -11.35
CA LEU A 28 -12.79 2.83 -11.19
C LEU A 28 -11.27 2.56 -11.22
N HIS A 29 -10.79 1.58 -10.43
CA HIS A 29 -9.36 1.23 -10.41
C HIS A 29 -8.86 0.70 -11.75
N ARG A 30 -9.65 -0.14 -12.45
CA ARG A 30 -9.28 -0.61 -13.80
C ARG A 30 -9.20 0.53 -14.80
N TYR A 31 -10.16 1.46 -14.75
CA TYR A 31 -10.17 2.62 -15.62
C TYR A 31 -8.98 3.54 -15.36
N ALA A 32 -8.71 3.87 -14.09
CA ALA A 32 -7.60 4.72 -13.68
C ALA A 32 -6.24 4.14 -14.09
N SER A 33 -6.04 2.83 -13.92
CA SER A 33 -4.80 2.13 -14.29
C SER A 33 -4.66 1.82 -15.79
N GLY A 34 -5.71 2.03 -16.59
CA GLY A 34 -5.73 1.65 -18.01
C GLY A 34 -5.70 0.14 -18.28
N SER A 35 -6.09 -0.69 -17.29
CA SER A 35 -6.04 -2.15 -17.37
C SER A 35 -7.32 -2.81 -17.91
N GLY A 36 -8.39 -2.03 -18.15
CA GLY A 36 -9.65 -2.53 -18.71
C GLY A 36 -9.64 -2.66 -20.24
N SER A 37 -10.60 -3.41 -20.80
CA SER A 37 -10.81 -3.44 -22.26
C SER A 37 -11.26 -2.07 -22.78
N PRO A 38 -11.11 -1.80 -24.11
CA PRO A 38 -11.65 -0.59 -24.71
C PRO A 38 -13.16 -0.42 -24.52
N GLU A 39 -13.95 -1.51 -24.55
CA GLU A 39 -15.40 -1.41 -24.27
C GLU A 39 -15.68 -1.05 -22.82
N GLN A 40 -14.98 -1.70 -21.87
CA GLN A 40 -15.10 -1.40 -20.44
C GLN A 40 -14.76 0.06 -20.14
N SER A 41 -13.71 0.58 -20.79
CA SER A 41 -13.30 1.97 -20.62
C SER A 41 -14.35 2.95 -21.13
N ARG A 42 -14.97 2.68 -22.30
CA ARG A 42 -16.06 3.51 -22.84
C ARG A 42 -17.32 3.46 -21.98
N ALA A 43 -17.67 2.27 -21.47
CA ALA A 43 -18.82 2.10 -20.58
C ALA A 43 -18.63 2.88 -19.27
N PHE A 44 -17.44 2.79 -18.66
CA PHE A 44 -17.13 3.54 -17.45
C PHE A 44 -17.05 5.06 -17.71
N GLU A 45 -16.55 5.48 -18.87
CA GLU A 45 -16.57 6.90 -19.26
C GLU A 45 -18.00 7.44 -19.38
N ALA A 46 -18.95 6.65 -19.91
CA ALA A 46 -20.36 7.03 -19.92
C ALA A 46 -20.94 7.19 -18.51
N HIS A 47 -20.56 6.31 -17.57
CA HIS A 47 -20.95 6.42 -16.15
C HIS A 47 -20.35 7.68 -15.48
N LEU A 48 -19.10 8.02 -15.76
CA LEU A 48 -18.47 9.24 -15.23
C LEU A 48 -19.18 10.53 -15.66
N ARG A 49 -19.96 10.51 -16.74
CA ARG A 49 -20.75 11.68 -17.17
C ARG A 49 -21.96 11.93 -16.26
N THR A 50 -22.49 10.89 -15.61
CA THR A 50 -23.71 10.97 -14.79
C THR A 50 -23.43 10.88 -13.29
N CYS A 51 -22.32 10.26 -12.86
CA CYS A 51 -21.97 10.12 -11.45
C CYS A 51 -20.92 11.16 -11.01
N SER A 52 -21.26 12.04 -10.05
CA SER A 52 -20.31 12.99 -9.46
C SER A 52 -19.30 12.32 -8.50
N GLU A 53 -19.74 11.35 -7.70
CA GLU A 53 -18.90 10.66 -6.72
C GLU A 53 -17.71 9.95 -7.40
N CYS A 54 -17.97 9.13 -8.42
CA CYS A 54 -16.91 8.48 -9.19
C CYS A 54 -15.94 9.46 -9.87
N ARG A 55 -16.39 10.68 -10.22
CA ARG A 55 -15.51 11.72 -10.77
C ARG A 55 -14.59 12.30 -9.70
N GLU A 56 -15.10 12.52 -8.50
CA GLU A 56 -14.31 13.00 -7.36
C GLU A 56 -13.25 11.95 -6.98
N ASP A 57 -13.63 10.68 -6.91
CA ASP A 57 -12.71 9.57 -6.62
C ASP A 57 -11.61 9.44 -7.69
N LEU A 58 -11.98 9.53 -8.98
CA LEU A 58 -11.00 9.51 -10.07
C LEU A 58 -10.01 10.69 -9.98
N GLN A 59 -10.48 11.89 -9.63
CA GLN A 59 -9.62 13.05 -9.42
C GLN A 59 -8.71 12.89 -8.21
N ALA A 60 -9.18 12.26 -7.13
CA ALA A 60 -8.36 11.93 -5.97
C ALA A 60 -7.23 10.97 -6.35
N LEU A 61 -7.53 9.89 -7.08
CA LEU A 61 -6.53 8.94 -7.57
C LEU A 61 -5.47 9.62 -8.45
N ARG A 62 -5.88 10.46 -9.41
CA ARG A 62 -4.93 11.19 -10.28
C ARG A 62 -4.03 12.16 -9.54
N ARG A 63 -4.56 12.87 -8.53
CA ARG A 63 -3.75 13.77 -7.68
C ARG A 63 -2.70 12.96 -6.91
N TRP A 64 -3.11 11.82 -6.37
CA TRP A 64 -2.23 10.94 -5.62
C TRP A 64 -1.13 10.33 -6.52
N GLU A 65 -1.43 9.94 -7.76
CA GLU A 65 -0.44 9.53 -8.76
C GLU A 65 0.53 10.67 -9.12
N ALA A 66 0.02 11.88 -9.34
CA ALA A 66 0.85 13.04 -9.66
C ALA A 66 1.85 13.39 -8.53
N MET A 67 1.45 13.27 -7.26
CA MET A 67 2.36 13.42 -6.13
C MET A 67 3.41 12.31 -6.07
N SER A 68 3.01 11.08 -6.43
CA SER A 68 3.91 9.91 -6.43
C SER A 68 4.92 9.93 -7.57
N GLN A 69 4.59 10.62 -8.66
CA GLN A 69 5.43 10.77 -9.83
C GLN A 69 6.33 12.02 -9.78
N GLU A 70 6.49 12.70 -8.63
CA GLU A 70 7.48 13.79 -8.54
C GLU A 70 8.84 13.26 -9.02
N PRO A 71 9.32 13.73 -10.19
CA PRO A 71 10.47 13.12 -10.82
C PRO A 71 11.67 13.44 -9.93
N ALA A 72 12.48 12.42 -9.59
CA ALA A 72 13.72 12.60 -8.84
C ALA A 72 14.63 13.69 -9.46
N ASP A 73 14.45 13.94 -10.76
CA ASP A 73 15.10 14.99 -11.53
C ASP A 73 14.75 16.42 -11.08
N SER A 74 13.57 16.67 -10.50
CA SER A 74 13.17 18.02 -10.02
C SER A 74 13.99 18.44 -8.79
N LEU A 75 14.32 17.49 -7.92
CA LEU A 75 15.20 17.67 -6.76
C LEU A 75 16.64 17.97 -7.20
N LEU A 76 17.16 17.19 -8.15
CA LEU A 76 18.50 17.41 -8.71
C LEU A 76 18.60 18.75 -9.46
N ALA A 77 17.57 19.12 -10.23
CA ALA A 77 17.52 20.40 -10.93
C ALA A 77 17.46 21.60 -9.97
N ARG A 78 16.77 21.48 -8.82
CA ARG A 78 16.75 22.50 -7.76
C ARG A 78 18.12 22.66 -7.11
N LEU A 79 18.80 21.56 -6.77
CA LEU A 79 20.16 21.58 -6.23
C LEU A 79 21.15 22.22 -7.22
N ARG A 80 21.06 21.87 -8.51
CA ARG A 80 21.93 22.43 -9.55
C ARG A 80 21.75 23.94 -9.73
N ARG A 81 20.52 24.46 -9.69
CA ARG A 81 20.24 25.91 -9.76
C ARG A 81 20.71 26.66 -8.51
N ALA A 82 20.57 26.06 -7.33
CA ALA A 82 21.07 26.65 -6.08
C ALA A 82 22.60 26.74 -6.08
N LEU A 83 23.29 25.76 -6.69
CA LEU A 83 24.75 25.75 -6.83
C LEU A 83 25.25 26.64 -7.97
N SER A 84 24.46 26.86 -9.03
CA SER A 84 24.91 27.66 -10.19
C SER A 84 24.79 29.17 -9.98
N SER A 85 24.01 29.65 -9.01
CA SER A 85 23.91 31.08 -8.69
C SER A 85 25.05 31.58 -7.79
N TRP A 86 25.93 30.70 -7.33
CA TRP A 86 27.14 31.06 -6.59
C TRP A 86 28.28 31.33 -7.56
N THR A 87 28.13 32.37 -8.38
CA THR A 87 29.21 32.88 -9.21
C THR A 87 30.22 33.65 -8.35
N LEU A 88 31.30 32.94 -8.00
CA LEU A 88 32.67 33.44 -7.84
C LEU A 88 32.90 34.63 -6.87
N ALA A 89 32.88 34.37 -5.56
CA ALA A 89 33.98 34.65 -4.59
C ALA A 89 33.52 34.44 -3.12
N PRO A 90 34.41 34.06 -2.17
CA PRO A 90 35.81 33.71 -2.31
C PRO A 90 36.05 32.21 -2.07
N VAL A 91 36.88 31.61 -2.94
CA VAL A 91 37.36 30.21 -2.86
C VAL A 91 38.01 29.88 -1.50
N GLY A 92 38.43 30.90 -0.72
CA GLY A 92 39.00 30.73 0.61
C GLY A 92 38.02 30.33 1.71
N ALA A 93 36.78 30.83 1.70
CA ALA A 93 35.80 30.52 2.75
C ALA A 93 35.27 29.08 2.62
N LEU A 94 35.17 28.59 1.38
CA LEU A 94 34.76 27.22 1.10
C LEU A 94 35.85 26.23 1.50
N ALA A 95 37.13 26.52 1.24
CA ALA A 95 38.23 25.67 1.72
C ALA A 95 38.29 25.62 3.26
N ALA A 96 38.07 26.74 3.95
CA ALA A 96 38.01 26.77 5.41
C ALA A 96 36.79 26.00 5.96
N MET A 97 35.60 26.16 5.37
CA MET A 97 34.42 25.36 5.76
C MET A 97 34.56 23.88 5.41
N LEU A 98 35.25 23.54 4.32
CA LEU A 98 35.53 22.15 3.97
C LEU A 98 36.54 21.54 4.94
N LEU A 99 37.57 22.28 5.36
CA LEU A 99 38.53 21.84 6.36
C LEU A 99 37.93 21.73 7.75
N VAL A 100 37.08 22.69 8.16
CA VAL A 100 36.33 22.63 9.43
C VAL A 100 35.30 21.52 9.39
N GLY A 101 34.58 21.35 8.29
CA GLY A 101 33.66 20.25 8.06
C GLY A 101 34.37 18.89 8.06
N LEU A 102 35.57 18.79 7.47
CA LEU A 102 36.39 17.57 7.46
C LEU A 102 37.00 17.29 8.84
N ALA A 103 37.42 18.33 9.57
CA ALA A 103 37.93 18.23 10.93
C ALA A 103 36.81 17.84 11.91
N LEU A 104 35.63 18.46 11.80
CA LEU A 104 34.42 18.04 12.52
C LEU A 104 34.01 16.63 12.12
N TRP A 105 34.07 16.26 10.84
CA TRP A 105 33.76 14.90 10.39
C TRP A 105 34.74 13.86 10.95
N ARG A 106 36.02 14.21 11.13
CA ARG A 106 37.00 13.35 11.82
C ARG A 106 36.89 13.36 13.34
N ALA A 107 36.43 14.47 13.93
CA ALA A 107 36.26 14.63 15.37
C ALA A 107 34.92 14.10 15.87
N ILE A 108 33.93 13.93 14.98
CA ILE A 108 32.79 13.05 15.22
C ILE A 108 33.42 11.67 15.40
N PRO A 109 33.37 11.09 16.62
CA PRO A 109 33.91 9.76 16.85
C PRO A 109 33.28 8.87 15.81
N ASP A 110 34.14 8.16 15.06
CA ASP A 110 33.76 7.31 13.94
C ASP A 110 32.70 6.32 14.44
N GLN A 111 31.42 6.69 14.34
CA GLN A 111 30.32 5.82 14.71
C GLN A 111 30.24 4.63 13.73
N ARG A 112 31.06 4.64 12.66
CA ARG A 112 31.35 3.47 11.82
C ARG A 112 32.17 2.39 12.54
N LYS A 113 32.72 2.67 13.74
CA LYS A 113 33.34 1.67 14.61
C LYS A 113 32.43 1.19 15.76
N SER A 114 31.15 1.60 15.77
CA SER A 114 30.10 0.63 16.05
C SER A 114 29.77 -0.09 14.75
N GLY A 115 30.74 -0.90 14.31
CA GLY A 115 30.55 -2.02 13.40
C GLY A 115 29.95 -3.22 14.13
N ALA A 116 29.22 -3.00 15.24
CA ALA A 116 27.93 -3.65 15.31
C ALA A 116 27.16 -3.05 14.14
N ALA A 117 27.22 -3.72 12.97
CA ALA A 117 26.24 -3.49 11.93
C ALA A 117 24.92 -3.22 12.66
N PHE A 118 24.29 -2.08 12.41
CA PHE A 118 22.84 -2.06 12.48
C PHE A 118 22.42 -3.12 11.46
N GLN A 119 22.50 -4.40 11.86
CA GLN A 119 21.52 -5.39 11.52
C GLN A 119 20.23 -4.76 12.05
N ILE A 120 19.68 -3.81 11.28
CA ILE A 120 18.24 -3.75 11.11
C ILE A 120 17.94 -5.19 10.81
N LYS A 121 17.42 -5.89 11.82
CA LYS A 121 17.09 -7.31 11.76
C LYS A 121 16.14 -7.39 10.58
N SER A 122 16.69 -7.72 9.41
CA SER A 122 16.08 -7.58 8.09
C SER A 122 15.18 -8.78 7.91
N GLY A 123 14.22 -8.88 8.81
CA GLY A 123 13.15 -9.85 8.73
C GLY A 123 12.12 -9.36 7.74
N TYR A 124 11.30 -10.31 7.31
CA TYR A 124 10.05 -10.03 6.63
C TYR A 124 9.20 -9.06 7.43
N ARG A 125 8.73 -7.98 6.80
CA ARG A 125 7.82 -7.00 7.42
C ARG A 125 6.83 -6.43 6.43
N LEU A 126 5.65 -6.09 6.93
CA LEU A 126 4.66 -5.27 6.26
C LEU A 126 4.64 -3.89 6.89
N HIS A 127 4.75 -2.86 6.06
CA HIS A 127 4.53 -1.47 6.44
C HIS A 127 3.21 -1.00 5.84
N VAL A 128 2.49 -0.17 6.59
CA VAL A 128 1.20 0.38 6.18
C VAL A 128 1.32 1.89 6.02
N GLY A 129 1.15 2.37 4.79
CA GLY A 129 0.88 3.78 4.53
C GLY A 129 -0.61 4.08 4.67
N VAL A 130 -0.96 5.31 5.03
CA VAL A 130 -2.33 5.76 5.22
C VAL A 130 -2.56 6.99 4.37
N LEU A 131 -3.58 6.97 3.53
CA LEU A 131 -4.09 8.15 2.86
C LEU A 131 -5.34 8.62 3.60
N ARG A 132 -5.28 9.82 4.18
CA ARG A 132 -6.38 10.49 4.88
C ARG A 132 -6.69 11.79 4.17
N GLY A 133 -7.76 11.80 3.37
CA GLY A 133 -8.04 12.92 2.48
C GLY A 133 -6.89 13.13 1.47
N ASP A 134 -6.17 14.25 1.59
CA ASP A 134 -5.01 14.58 0.77
C ASP A 134 -3.66 14.31 1.45
N GLN A 135 -3.65 13.79 2.68
CA GLN A 135 -2.44 13.56 3.46
C GLN A 135 -2.00 12.10 3.38
N ALA A 136 -0.74 11.88 3.01
CA ALA A 136 -0.08 10.58 3.09
C ALA A 136 0.72 10.48 4.40
N LEU A 137 0.40 9.49 5.23
CA LEU A 137 1.00 9.23 6.53
C LEU A 137 1.58 7.81 6.57
N VAL A 138 2.51 7.56 7.49
CA VAL A 138 2.97 6.19 7.81
C VAL A 138 2.21 5.74 9.05
N GLY A 139 1.41 4.69 8.91
CA GLY A 139 0.69 4.09 10.03
C GLY A 139 1.62 3.21 10.86
N LYS A 140 1.43 3.21 12.17
CA LYS A 140 2.05 2.25 13.09
C LYS A 140 1.00 1.29 13.64
N SER A 141 1.42 0.06 13.90
CA SER A 141 0.54 -0.94 14.49
C SER A 141 0.03 -0.44 15.85
N GLY A 142 -1.30 -0.42 16.01
CA GLY A 142 -1.99 0.08 17.19
C GLY A 142 -2.35 1.57 17.15
N ASP A 143 -1.99 2.31 16.10
CA ASP A 143 -2.47 3.68 15.89
C ASP A 143 -4.00 3.72 15.74
N LEU A 144 -4.58 4.91 15.95
CA LEU A 144 -5.99 5.18 15.72
C LEU A 144 -6.23 5.66 14.28
N PHE A 145 -7.03 4.88 13.54
CA PHE A 145 -7.43 5.14 12.18
C PHE A 145 -8.87 5.66 12.13
N GLN A 146 -9.16 6.46 11.10
CA GLN A 146 -10.46 7.07 10.89
C GLN A 146 -11.21 6.36 9.76
N PRO A 147 -12.55 6.28 9.84
CA PRO A 147 -13.35 5.86 8.70
C PRO A 147 -13.03 6.68 7.44
N GLY A 148 -12.85 5.99 6.31
CA GLY A 148 -12.45 6.59 5.04
C GLY A 148 -10.93 6.68 4.82
N ASP A 149 -10.11 6.34 5.81
CA ASP A 149 -8.67 6.15 5.59
C ASP A 149 -8.44 5.02 4.56
N VAL A 150 -7.50 5.23 3.64
CA VAL A 150 -7.09 4.19 2.67
C VAL A 150 -5.70 3.69 3.04
N LEU A 151 -5.63 2.42 3.39
CA LEU A 151 -4.39 1.71 3.69
C LEU A 151 -3.68 1.33 2.40
N SER A 152 -2.40 1.66 2.30
CA SER A 152 -1.49 1.21 1.24
C SER A 152 -0.42 0.31 1.85
N PHE A 153 -0.03 -0.73 1.13
CA PHE A 153 0.89 -1.75 1.67
C PHE A 153 2.27 -1.68 1.04
N PHE A 154 3.29 -1.80 1.88
CA PHE A 154 4.70 -1.90 1.48
C PHE A 154 5.32 -3.09 2.21
N TYR A 155 6.29 -3.76 1.61
CA TYR A 155 6.94 -4.90 2.23
C TYR A 155 8.45 -4.75 2.27
N THR A 156 9.07 -5.42 3.24
CA THR A 156 10.50 -5.67 3.27
C THR A 156 10.70 -7.18 3.33
N ALA A 157 11.48 -7.72 2.41
CA ALA A 157 11.81 -9.14 2.33
C ALA A 157 13.30 -9.33 2.00
N PRO A 158 14.07 -10.09 2.81
CA PRO A 158 15.50 -10.31 2.58
C PRO A 158 15.79 -11.20 1.37
N GLU A 159 14.82 -12.00 0.94
CA GLU A 159 14.90 -12.92 -0.20
C GLU A 159 13.56 -12.95 -0.94
N ALA A 160 13.53 -13.55 -2.12
CA ALA A 160 12.29 -13.67 -2.89
C ALA A 160 11.32 -14.64 -2.17
N SER A 161 10.08 -14.21 -1.97
CA SER A 161 9.08 -14.94 -1.18
C SER A 161 7.68 -14.76 -1.75
N TYR A 162 6.82 -15.76 -1.56
CA TYR A 162 5.39 -15.59 -1.75
C TYR A 162 4.83 -14.77 -0.59
N LEU A 163 3.99 -13.79 -0.92
CA LEU A 163 3.33 -12.94 0.07
C LEU A 163 1.82 -13.06 -0.07
N THR A 164 1.15 -13.30 1.06
CA THR A 164 -0.30 -13.17 1.21
C THR A 164 -0.60 -12.12 2.26
N VAL A 165 -1.46 -11.16 1.95
CA VAL A 165 -1.97 -10.15 2.88
C VAL A 165 -3.47 -10.36 3.07
N LEU A 166 -3.86 -10.65 4.31
CA LEU A 166 -5.25 -10.76 4.74
C LEU A 166 -5.64 -9.56 5.60
N LEU A 167 -6.89 -9.15 5.50
CA LEU A 167 -7.56 -8.25 6.42
C LEU A 167 -8.54 -9.08 7.25
N ALA A 168 -8.55 -8.88 8.55
CA ALA A 168 -9.52 -9.50 9.43
C ALA A 168 -10.08 -8.49 10.42
N ASP A 169 -11.33 -8.69 10.82
CA ASP A 169 -11.98 -7.91 11.87
C ASP A 169 -12.35 -8.82 13.05
N GLU A 170 -12.85 -8.21 14.13
CA GLU A 170 -13.20 -8.96 15.34
C GLU A 170 -14.44 -9.84 15.20
N SER A 171 -15.20 -9.65 14.11
CA SER A 171 -16.41 -10.40 13.75
C SER A 171 -16.12 -11.62 12.86
N ASP A 172 -14.85 -12.02 12.75
CA ASP A 172 -14.39 -13.13 11.93
C ASP A 172 -14.53 -12.90 10.41
N ASN A 173 -14.73 -11.65 9.97
CA ASN A 173 -14.72 -11.32 8.55
C ASN A 173 -13.28 -11.22 8.07
N VAL A 174 -12.80 -12.30 7.45
CA VAL A 174 -11.48 -12.34 6.82
C VAL A 174 -11.62 -12.10 5.32
N SER A 175 -10.89 -11.14 4.77
CA SER A 175 -10.81 -10.87 3.33
C SER A 175 -9.35 -10.83 2.87
N ARG A 176 -9.11 -11.05 1.58
CA ARG A 176 -7.75 -11.00 1.02
C ARG A 176 -7.50 -9.61 0.43
N ALA A 177 -6.42 -8.96 0.85
CA ALA A 177 -5.96 -7.71 0.25
C ALA A 177 -4.92 -7.95 -0.86
N PHE A 178 -4.08 -8.97 -0.72
CA PHE A 178 -3.05 -9.29 -1.72
C PHE A 178 -2.69 -10.79 -1.69
N PRO A 179 -2.36 -11.42 -2.83
CA PRO A 179 -2.61 -10.96 -4.20
C PRO A 179 -4.09 -11.19 -4.59
N GLU A 180 -4.64 -10.44 -5.54
CA GLU A 180 -6.06 -10.55 -5.90
C GLU A 180 -6.52 -11.95 -6.35
N THR A 181 -5.61 -12.76 -6.92
CA THR A 181 -5.96 -14.06 -7.54
C THR A 181 -5.14 -15.22 -6.99
N VAL A 182 -3.95 -15.45 -7.53
CA VAL A 182 -3.08 -16.58 -7.22
C VAL A 182 -1.87 -16.09 -6.45
N ALA A 183 -1.32 -16.93 -5.56
CA ALA A 183 -0.11 -16.64 -4.80
C ALA A 183 0.97 -16.04 -5.71
N GLN A 184 1.45 -14.85 -5.36
CA GLN A 184 2.42 -14.10 -6.14
C GLN A 184 3.76 -14.14 -5.42
N GLN A 185 4.80 -14.60 -6.12
CA GLN A 185 6.16 -14.45 -5.64
C GLN A 185 6.62 -13.01 -5.86
N LEU A 186 7.17 -12.42 -4.81
CA LEU A 186 7.76 -11.10 -4.83
C LEU A 186 9.29 -11.22 -4.74
N PRO A 187 10.05 -10.33 -5.42
CA PRO A 187 11.49 -10.28 -5.27
C PRO A 187 11.88 -9.83 -3.85
N ALA A 188 13.14 -10.06 -3.49
CA ALA A 188 13.73 -9.40 -2.32
C ALA A 188 13.64 -7.87 -2.50
N GLY A 189 13.40 -7.14 -1.42
CA GLY A 189 13.21 -5.70 -1.48
C GLY A 189 13.12 -5.05 -0.10
N VAL A 190 13.41 -3.75 -0.05
CA VAL A 190 13.24 -2.92 1.15
C VAL A 190 12.17 -1.88 0.84
N GLU A 191 11.12 -1.85 1.67
CA GLU A 191 9.98 -0.93 1.54
C GLU A 191 9.37 -0.90 0.11
N ALA A 192 9.40 -2.05 -0.56
CA ALA A 192 8.82 -2.19 -1.89
C ALA A 192 7.30 -2.11 -1.81
N ARG A 193 6.71 -1.32 -2.69
CA ARG A 193 5.27 -1.09 -2.71
C ARG A 193 4.49 -2.27 -3.30
N LEU A 194 3.36 -2.61 -2.69
CA LEU A 194 2.36 -3.50 -3.27
C LEU A 194 1.31 -2.73 -4.07
N ALA A 195 0.86 -3.30 -5.18
CA ALA A 195 -0.29 -2.81 -5.93
C ALA A 195 -1.60 -3.26 -5.26
N ALA A 196 -1.72 -3.04 -3.96
CA ALA A 196 -2.88 -3.37 -3.15
C ALA A 196 -3.17 -2.25 -2.15
N SER A 197 -4.45 -2.02 -1.90
CA SER A 197 -4.93 -1.04 -0.93
C SER A 197 -6.24 -1.50 -0.31
N ALA A 198 -6.57 -0.99 0.88
CA ALA A 198 -7.82 -1.28 1.55
C ALA A 198 -8.41 0.01 2.15
N ALA A 199 -9.66 0.32 1.83
CA ALA A 199 -10.36 1.42 2.46
C ALA A 199 -11.00 0.94 3.77
N LEU A 200 -10.83 1.72 4.84
CA LEU A 200 -11.54 1.50 6.09
C LEU A 200 -12.97 2.03 5.95
N ASP A 201 -13.94 1.15 6.08
CA ASP A 201 -15.36 1.52 6.00
C ASP A 201 -15.82 2.36 7.22
N ARG A 202 -17.09 2.75 7.26
CA ARG A 202 -17.67 3.47 8.42
C ARG A 202 -18.24 2.57 9.50
N GLN A 203 -18.46 1.30 9.22
CA GLN A 203 -19.21 0.38 10.10
C GLN A 203 -18.34 -0.68 10.77
N GLY A 204 -17.03 -0.66 10.53
CA GLY A 204 -16.11 -1.67 11.03
C GLY A 204 -15.91 -1.61 12.54
N THR A 205 -15.17 -2.61 12.99
CA THR A 205 -15.07 -2.94 14.41
C THR A 205 -13.88 -2.24 15.07
N PRO A 206 -13.83 -2.11 16.41
CA PRO A 206 -12.72 -1.46 17.10
C PRO A 206 -11.35 -2.13 16.86
N CYS A 207 -11.32 -3.44 16.59
CA CYS A 207 -10.11 -4.21 16.33
C CYS A 207 -10.13 -4.77 14.90
N GLU A 208 -9.20 -4.32 14.07
CA GLU A 208 -8.93 -4.89 12.76
C GLU A 208 -7.44 -5.25 12.62
N TRP A 209 -7.12 -6.27 11.84
CA TRP A 209 -5.76 -6.76 11.65
C TRP A 209 -5.43 -6.86 10.16
N VAL A 210 -4.25 -6.36 9.80
CA VAL A 210 -3.61 -6.66 8.52
C VAL A 210 -2.54 -7.70 8.79
N VAL A 211 -2.69 -8.88 8.21
CA VAL A 211 -1.77 -10.02 8.42
C VAL A 211 -1.03 -10.29 7.13
N ALA A 212 0.29 -10.14 7.16
CA ALA A 212 1.18 -10.52 6.08
C ALA A 212 1.89 -11.83 6.39
N ALA A 213 1.76 -12.82 5.51
CA ALA A 213 2.48 -14.09 5.58
C ALA A 213 3.46 -14.20 4.42
N PHE A 214 4.73 -14.35 4.74
CA PHE A 214 5.85 -14.51 3.80
C PHE A 214 6.36 -15.94 3.83
N SER A 215 6.32 -16.62 2.68
CA SER A 215 6.68 -18.04 2.59
C SER A 215 7.58 -18.34 1.39
N PRO A 216 8.48 -19.33 1.47
CA PRO A 216 9.32 -19.74 0.34
C PRO A 216 8.54 -20.47 -0.76
N GLN A 217 7.36 -21.02 -0.43
CA GLN A 217 6.44 -21.70 -1.34
C GLN A 217 5.05 -21.08 -1.23
N PRO A 218 4.16 -21.22 -2.23
CA PRO A 218 2.77 -20.76 -2.13
C PRO A 218 2.10 -21.31 -0.87
N LEU A 219 1.68 -20.41 0.04
CA LEU A 219 0.94 -20.79 1.23
C LEU A 219 -0.55 -20.96 0.88
N GLU A 220 -1.15 -22.06 1.32
CA GLU A 220 -2.59 -22.27 1.13
C GLU A 220 -3.39 -21.25 1.95
N GLU A 221 -4.26 -20.48 1.29
CA GLU A 221 -5.02 -19.42 1.98
C GLU A 221 -5.96 -19.98 3.04
N SER A 222 -6.54 -21.16 2.81
CA SER A 222 -7.45 -21.83 3.76
C SER A 222 -6.77 -22.06 5.12
N LEU A 223 -5.50 -22.48 5.11
CA LEU A 223 -4.68 -22.69 6.30
C LEU A 223 -4.44 -21.38 7.06
N LEU A 224 -4.03 -20.32 6.35
CA LEU A 224 -3.78 -19.02 6.98
C LEU A 224 -5.07 -18.42 7.55
N ARG A 225 -6.20 -18.55 6.83
CA ARG A 225 -7.52 -18.15 7.33
C ARG A 225 -7.88 -18.91 8.59
N ALA A 226 -7.81 -20.24 8.58
CA ALA A 226 -8.16 -21.07 9.73
C ALA A 226 -7.35 -20.70 10.98
N GLN A 227 -6.04 -20.53 10.82
CA GLN A 227 -5.14 -20.08 11.90
C GLN A 227 -5.48 -18.67 12.40
N LEU A 228 -5.81 -17.74 11.50
CA LEU A 228 -6.21 -16.39 11.89
C LEU A 228 -7.53 -16.37 12.67
N ARG A 229 -8.52 -17.17 12.25
CA ARG A 229 -9.79 -17.31 12.99
C ARG A 229 -9.58 -17.86 14.40
N GLU A 230 -8.75 -18.90 14.51
CA GLU A 230 -8.37 -19.49 15.78
C GLU A 230 -7.65 -18.48 16.68
N ALA A 231 -6.74 -17.67 16.13
CA ALA A 231 -6.09 -16.61 16.88
C ALA A 231 -7.06 -15.51 17.35
N ILE A 232 -8.03 -15.13 16.50
CA ILE A 232 -9.06 -14.13 16.84
C ILE A 232 -9.97 -14.64 17.97
N SER A 233 -10.30 -15.94 18.00
CA SER A 233 -11.14 -16.53 19.06
C SER A 233 -10.41 -16.63 20.40
N HIS A 234 -9.07 -16.73 20.39
CA HIS A 234 -8.22 -16.75 21.58
C HIS A 234 -7.61 -15.38 21.93
N ARG A 235 -8.04 -14.30 21.25
CA ARG A 235 -7.48 -12.97 21.47
C ARG A 235 -7.72 -12.48 22.91
N LYS A 236 -6.81 -11.64 23.38
CA LYS A 236 -6.99 -10.90 24.64
C LYS A 236 -7.84 -9.65 24.41
N ALA A 237 -8.33 -9.06 25.50
CA ALA A 237 -9.21 -7.88 25.45
C ALA A 237 -8.59 -6.62 24.82
N ASP A 238 -7.27 -6.61 24.59
CA ASP A 238 -6.49 -5.48 24.04
C ASP A 238 -6.27 -5.56 22.52
N CYS A 239 -7.07 -6.35 21.80
CA CYS A 239 -6.91 -6.65 20.37
C CYS A 239 -5.60 -7.37 20.00
N ALA A 240 -4.81 -7.86 20.98
CA ALA A 240 -3.60 -8.61 20.67
C ALA A 240 -3.93 -10.04 20.22
N LEU A 241 -3.42 -10.43 19.05
CA LEU A 241 -3.51 -11.81 18.57
C LEU A 241 -2.37 -12.66 19.14
N PRO A 242 -2.61 -13.93 19.48
CA PRO A 242 -1.52 -14.88 19.68
C PRO A 242 -0.72 -15.09 18.37
N PRO A 243 0.53 -15.59 18.45
CA PRO A 243 1.29 -15.95 17.26
C PRO A 243 0.54 -16.96 16.38
N LEU A 244 0.63 -16.81 15.06
CA LEU A 244 0.04 -17.75 14.10
C LEU A 244 1.01 -18.91 13.84
N GLU A 245 0.54 -20.15 13.95
CA GLU A 245 1.35 -21.35 13.71
C GLU A 245 1.24 -21.77 12.23
N VAL A 246 1.93 -21.03 11.36
CA VAL A 246 2.00 -21.31 9.92
C VAL A 246 3.46 -21.47 9.47
N PRO A 247 3.75 -22.25 8.40
CA PRO A 247 5.09 -22.42 7.86
C PRO A 247 5.55 -21.19 7.04
N ALA A 248 5.41 -20.00 7.62
CA ALA A 248 5.67 -18.71 7.01
C ALA A 248 6.16 -17.73 8.08
N ALA A 249 6.95 -16.73 7.69
CA ALA A 249 7.18 -15.57 8.53
C ALA A 249 5.92 -14.70 8.53
N VAL A 250 5.36 -14.43 9.70
CA VAL A 250 4.13 -13.64 9.83
C VAL A 250 4.44 -12.30 10.48
N ASP A 251 3.90 -11.24 9.88
CA ASP A 251 3.85 -9.91 10.48
C ASP A 251 2.39 -9.49 10.63
N VAL A 252 2.05 -8.95 11.80
CA VAL A 252 0.68 -8.56 12.15
C VAL A 252 0.66 -7.08 12.47
N PHE A 253 -0.14 -6.34 11.71
CA PHE A 253 -0.35 -4.92 11.91
C PHE A 253 -1.76 -4.69 12.47
N LEU A 254 -1.85 -4.20 13.71
CA LEU A 254 -3.11 -3.86 14.35
C LEU A 254 -3.62 -2.50 13.86
N VAL A 255 -4.86 -2.47 13.40
CA VAL A 255 -5.62 -1.27 13.02
C VAL A 255 -6.67 -1.03 14.11
N ARG A 256 -6.52 0.03 14.91
CA ARG A 256 -7.53 0.41 15.89
C ARG A 256 -8.39 1.52 15.31
N ARG A 257 -9.71 1.39 15.39
CA ARG A 257 -10.60 2.45 14.93
C ARG A 257 -10.92 3.42 16.05
N GLN A 258 -11.01 4.70 15.69
CA GLN A 258 -11.62 5.69 16.58
C GLN A 258 -13.13 5.40 16.65
N PRO A 259 -13.71 5.24 17.86
CA PRO A 259 -15.13 5.00 18.03
C PRO A 259 -16.00 6.17 17.55
#